data_AF-A0A945GFP5-F1
#
_entry.id   AF-A0A945GFP5-F1
#
_cell.length_a   1.000
_cell.length_b   1.000
_cell.length_c   1.000
_cell.angle_alpha   90.00
_cell.angle_beta   90.00
_cell.angle_gamma   90.00
#
_symmetry.space_group_name_H-M   'P 1'
#
loop_
_entity.id
_entity.type
_entity.pdbx_description
1 polymer ?
#
loop_
_entity_poly.entity_id
_entity_poly.type
_entity_poly.pdbx_seq_one_letter_code
_entity_poly.pdbx_strand_id
1 'polypeptide(L)'
;MKICMACGMPLNNSDDIGIENETGLFCKHCINEDKSVKGCQEIFDGGVQFFMEAVPNTDKELSERITRKNMNALAYWQGKDPSTNAQDECLKGDQASDEEFQVVLTKLASK
;
A
#
# COMPACT_ATOMS: atom_id res chain seq x y z
N MET A 1 -6.90 -5.54 14.29
CA MET A 1 -6.62 -4.19 13.77
C MET A 1 -7.31 -4.07 12.42
N LYS A 2 -8.04 -3.00 12.16
CA LYS A 2 -8.61 -2.73 10.82
C LYS A 2 -7.48 -2.20 9.93
N ILE A 3 -7.39 -2.67 8.69
CA ILE A 3 -6.37 -2.22 7.72
C ILE A 3 -7.06 -1.83 6.42
N CYS A 4 -6.49 -0.87 5.70
CA CYS A 4 -6.88 -0.57 4.33
C CYS A 4 -6.56 -1.77 3.44
N MET A 5 -7.55 -2.30 2.72
CA MET A 5 -7.36 -3.47 1.88
C MET A 5 -6.48 -3.22 0.66
N ALA A 6 -6.34 -1.96 0.22
CA ALA A 6 -5.53 -1.62 -0.95
C ALA A 6 -4.08 -1.22 -0.61
N CYS A 7 -3.80 -0.62 0.54
CA CYS A 7 -2.44 -0.16 0.87
C CYS A 7 -1.90 -0.67 2.20
N GLY A 8 -2.67 -1.45 2.96
CA GLY A 8 -2.22 -2.03 4.23
C GLY A 8 -2.11 -1.02 5.38
N MET A 9 -2.43 0.26 5.16
CA MET A 9 -2.43 1.30 6.19
C MET A 9 -3.35 0.91 7.37
N PRO A 10 -2.85 0.93 8.62
CA PRO A 10 -3.70 0.75 9.80
C PRO A 10 -4.79 1.81 9.89
N LEU A 11 -6.03 1.38 10.14
CA LEU A 11 -7.20 2.23 10.29
C LEU A 11 -7.57 2.34 11.77
N ASN A 12 -6.69 2.97 12.55
CA ASN A 12 -6.85 3.08 14.00
C ASN A 12 -7.84 4.18 14.40
N ASN A 13 -8.03 5.20 13.56
CA ASN A 13 -9.03 6.25 13.73
C ASN A 13 -10.14 6.10 12.67
N SER A 14 -11.39 6.37 13.04
CA SER A 14 -12.52 6.43 12.10
C SER A 14 -12.29 7.46 11.00
N ASP A 15 -11.58 8.55 11.29
CA ASP A 15 -11.28 9.62 10.32
C ASP A 15 -10.30 9.19 9.22
N ASP A 16 -9.67 8.02 9.36
CA ASP A 16 -8.82 7.44 8.33
C ASP A 16 -9.61 6.61 7.32
N ILE A 17 -10.85 6.23 7.66
CA ILE A 17 -11.72 5.42 6.81
C ILE A 17 -12.33 6.29 5.71
N GLY A 18 -12.05 5.97 4.46
CA GLY A 18 -12.63 6.65 3.28
C GLY A 18 -13.97 6.05 2.87
N ILE A 19 -14.05 4.71 2.86
CA ILE A 19 -15.25 3.93 2.56
C ILE A 19 -15.13 2.51 3.18
N GLU A 20 -16.28 1.92 3.50
CA GLU A 20 -16.48 0.49 3.74
C GLU A 20 -17.47 -0.03 2.70
N ASN A 21 -17.10 -1.07 1.95
CA ASN A 21 -17.96 -1.70 0.94
C ASN A 21 -17.85 -3.23 0.99
N GLU A 22 -18.48 -3.93 0.05
CA GLU A 22 -18.48 -5.41 -0.01
C GLU A 22 -17.08 -6.02 -0.18
N THR A 23 -16.15 -5.27 -0.77
CA THR A 23 -14.74 -5.70 -0.91
C THR A 23 -13.97 -5.49 0.39
N GLY A 24 -14.35 -4.49 1.20
CA GLY A 24 -13.89 -4.27 2.57
C GLY A 24 -13.61 -2.80 2.89
N LEU A 25 -12.59 -2.56 3.73
CA LEU A 25 -12.27 -1.23 4.25
C LEU A 25 -11.13 -0.56 3.47
N PHE A 26 -11.29 0.72 3.14
CA PHE A 26 -10.28 1.51 2.44
C PHE A 26 -10.01 2.84 3.15
N CYS A 27 -8.75 3.25 3.21
CA CYS A 27 -8.39 4.53 3.78
C CYS A 27 -8.78 5.69 2.87
N LYS A 28 -8.97 6.89 3.43
CA LYS A 28 -9.26 8.12 2.68
C LYS A 28 -8.22 8.45 1.61
N HIS A 29 -6.99 7.97 1.74
CA HIS A 29 -5.92 8.21 0.77
C HIS A 29 -6.03 7.33 -0.49
N CYS A 30 -6.67 6.17 -0.39
CA CYS A 30 -6.87 5.22 -1.50
C CYS A 30 -8.21 5.39 -2.22
N ILE A 31 -9.01 6.39 -1.83
CA ILE A 31 -10.36 6.63 -2.36
C ILE A 31 -10.40 7.96 -3.10
N ASN A 32 -11.08 7.98 -4.25
CA ASN A 32 -11.39 9.16 -5.02
C ASN A 32 -12.56 9.95 -4.42
N GLU A 33 -12.76 11.19 -4.86
CA GLU A 33 -13.88 12.02 -4.41
C GLU A 33 -15.24 11.37 -4.69
N ASP A 34 -15.36 10.65 -5.81
CA ASP A 34 -16.55 9.89 -6.22
C ASP A 34 -16.73 8.56 -5.47
N LYS A 35 -15.90 8.30 -4.46
CA LYS A 35 -15.88 7.09 -3.64
C LYS A 35 -15.41 5.81 -4.33
N SER A 36 -14.89 5.89 -5.55
CA SER A 36 -14.18 4.77 -6.19
C SER A 36 -12.79 4.54 -5.56
N VAL A 37 -12.28 3.31 -5.65
CA VAL A 37 -10.89 3.01 -5.25
C VAL A 37 -9.94 3.50 -6.33
N LYS A 38 -8.86 4.17 -5.94
CA LYS A 38 -7.82 4.66 -6.84
C LYS A 38 -7.15 3.54 -7.62
N GLY A 39 -6.57 3.88 -8.78
CA GLY A 39 -5.79 2.94 -9.58
C GLY A 39 -4.54 2.44 -8.85
N CYS A 40 -4.03 1.28 -9.27
CA CYS A 40 -2.81 0.67 -8.70
C CYS A 40 -1.67 1.68 -8.61
N GLN A 41 -1.33 2.34 -9.72
CA GLN A 41 -0.20 3.26 -9.79
C GLN A 41 -0.34 4.41 -8.79
N GLU A 42 -1.52 5.00 -8.66
CA GLU A 42 -1.76 6.08 -7.70
C GLU A 42 -1.58 5.62 -6.25
N ILE A 43 -2.05 4.42 -5.92
CA ILE A 43 -1.90 3.84 -4.58
C ILE A 43 -0.44 3.50 -4.31
N PHE A 44 0.26 2.97 -5.32
CA PHE A 44 1.68 2.66 -5.25
C PHE A 44 2.52 3.94 -5.04
N ASP A 45 2.32 4.97 -5.86
CA ASP A 45 3.06 6.23 -5.76
C ASP A 45 2.83 6.89 -4.39
N GLY A 46 1.59 6.87 -3.89
CA GLY A 46 1.28 7.34 -2.54
C GLY A 46 1.98 6.53 -1.43
N GLY A 47 2.08 5.22 -1.59
CA GLY A 47 2.83 4.35 -0.69
C GLY A 47 4.34 4.62 -0.71
N VAL A 48 4.91 4.80 -1.90
CA VAL A 48 6.32 5.14 -2.09
C VAL A 48 6.63 6.46 -1.40
N GLN A 49 5.83 7.50 -1.67
CA GLN A 49 5.99 8.80 -1.03
C GLN A 49 5.89 8.68 0.50
N PHE A 50 4.90 7.93 1.00
CA PHE A 50 4.75 7.71 2.43
C PHE A 50 6.01 7.09 3.05
N PHE A 51 6.55 6.00 2.49
CA PHE A 51 7.73 5.35 3.07
C PHE A 51 8.98 6.23 3.00
N MET A 52 9.15 7.02 1.94
CA MET A 52 10.24 8.00 1.83
C MET A 52 10.17 9.06 2.94
N GLU A 53 8.97 9.54 3.29
CA GLU A 53 8.78 10.59 4.30
C GLU A 53 8.75 10.01 5.74
N ALA A 54 8.12 8.84 5.90
CA ALA A 54 7.87 8.23 7.20
C ALA A 54 9.08 7.48 7.75
N VAL A 55 10.01 7.03 6.92
CA VAL A 55 11.12 6.16 7.36
C VAL A 55 12.47 6.83 7.09
N PRO A 56 13.24 7.18 8.15
CA PRO A 56 14.54 7.82 7.97
C PRO A 56 15.51 6.95 7.16
N ASN A 57 16.23 7.59 6.25
CA ASN A 57 17.23 6.98 5.37
C ASN A 57 16.65 5.87 4.47
N THR A 58 15.41 6.02 4.01
CA THR A 58 14.82 5.18 2.97
C THR A 58 14.79 5.97 1.67
N ASP A 59 15.52 5.50 0.66
CA ASP A 59 15.51 6.10 -0.68
C ASP A 59 14.29 5.64 -1.48
N LYS A 60 14.17 6.18 -2.70
CA LYS A 60 13.06 5.87 -3.60
C LYS A 60 13.03 4.37 -3.96
N GLU A 61 14.17 3.78 -4.26
CA GLU A 61 14.26 2.38 -4.70
C GLU A 61 13.82 1.41 -3.60
N LEU A 62 14.29 1.61 -2.37
CA LEU A 62 13.85 0.81 -1.23
C LEU A 62 12.35 1.05 -0.95
N SER A 63 11.86 2.28 -1.07
CA SER A 63 10.44 2.61 -0.87
C SER A 63 9.53 1.93 -1.90
N GLU A 64 9.94 1.87 -3.17
CA GLU A 64 9.26 1.12 -4.23
C GLU A 64 9.18 -0.37 -3.91
N ARG A 65 10.31 -0.98 -3.54
CA ARG A 65 10.39 -2.41 -3.21
C ARG A 65 9.54 -2.78 -1.99
N ILE A 66 9.50 -1.92 -0.97
CA ILE A 66 8.68 -2.10 0.24
C ILE A 66 7.20 -1.93 -0.08
N THR A 67 6.84 -0.89 -0.83
CA THR A 67 5.45 -0.63 -1.23
C THR A 67 4.91 -1.80 -2.03
N ARG A 68 5.70 -2.29 -3.00
CA ARG A 68 5.36 -3.46 -3.82
C ARG A 68 5.13 -4.70 -2.98
N LYS A 69 6.02 -4.97 -2.02
CA LYS A 69 5.86 -6.09 -1.09
C LYS A 69 4.60 -5.98 -0.24
N ASN A 70 4.38 -4.82 0.34
CA ASN A 70 3.23 -4.56 1.19
C ASN A 70 1.92 -4.73 0.42
N MET A 71 1.80 -4.11 -0.77
CA MET A 71 0.60 -4.24 -1.61
C MET A 71 0.40 -5.68 -2.09
N ASN A 72 1.44 -6.36 -2.57
CA ASN A 72 1.30 -7.76 -3.01
C ASN A 72 0.84 -8.69 -1.89
N ALA A 73 1.06 -8.38 -0.61
CA ALA A 73 0.57 -9.20 0.50
C ALA A 73 -0.95 -9.07 0.76
N LEU A 74 -1.64 -8.10 0.15
CA LEU A 74 -3.04 -7.80 0.45
C LEU A 74 -4.00 -8.52 -0.50
N ALA A 75 -5.06 -9.10 0.07
CA ALA A 75 -6.07 -9.85 -0.68
C ALA A 75 -6.74 -9.05 -1.82
N TYR A 76 -6.83 -7.71 -1.71
CA TYR A 76 -7.39 -6.85 -2.75
C TYR A 76 -6.66 -6.95 -4.09
N TRP A 77 -5.35 -7.23 -4.05
CA TRP A 77 -4.50 -7.39 -5.23
C TRP A 77 -4.30 -8.86 -5.61
N GLN A 78 -4.76 -9.80 -4.78
CA GLN A 78 -4.68 -11.23 -5.05
C GLN A 78 -5.82 -11.65 -5.99
N GLY A 79 -5.52 -12.52 -6.96
CA GLY A 79 -6.51 -13.01 -7.93
C GLY A 79 -6.78 -12.07 -9.11
N LYS A 80 -6.17 -10.88 -9.14
CA LYS A 80 -5.98 -10.12 -10.37
C LYS A 80 -4.72 -10.62 -11.03
N ASP A 81 -4.85 -11.35 -12.13
CA ASP A 81 -3.69 -11.88 -12.83
C ASP A 81 -2.88 -10.72 -13.46
N PRO A 82 -1.63 -10.47 -13.03
CA PRO A 82 -0.83 -9.36 -13.52
C PRO A 82 -0.43 -9.50 -15.00
N SER A 83 -0.61 -10.70 -15.58
CA SER A 83 -0.37 -10.97 -17.00
C SER A 83 -1.58 -10.67 -17.88
N THR A 84 -2.79 -10.54 -17.30
CA THR A 84 -4.03 -10.25 -18.02
C THR A 84 -4.73 -8.97 -17.58
N ASN A 85 -4.34 -8.38 -16.44
CA ASN A 85 -4.85 -7.11 -15.96
C ASN A 85 -3.78 -6.01 -16.05
N ALA A 86 -3.86 -5.18 -17.09
CA ALA A 86 -2.98 -4.02 -17.29
C ALA A 86 -3.05 -3.00 -16.14
N GLN A 87 -4.05 -3.12 -15.26
CA GLN A 87 -4.23 -2.22 -14.13
C GLN A 87 -3.27 -2.49 -12.97
N ASP A 88 -2.56 -3.63 -12.93
CA ASP A 88 -1.67 -4.01 -11.83
C ASP A 88 -0.17 -4.02 -12.21
N GLU A 89 0.20 -3.36 -13.32
CA GLU A 89 1.62 -3.20 -13.71
C GLU A 89 2.46 -2.54 -12.60
N CYS A 90 1.83 -1.69 -11.80
CA CYS A 90 2.46 -1.04 -10.66
C CYS A 90 2.98 -2.03 -9.60
N LEU A 91 2.56 -3.31 -9.64
CA LEU A 91 3.00 -4.38 -8.75
C LEU A 91 4.06 -5.30 -9.35
N LYS A 92 4.45 -5.11 -10.63
CA LYS A 92 5.55 -5.84 -11.28
C LYS A 92 6.92 -5.24 -10.93
N GLY A 93 7.88 -6.08 -10.57
CA GLY A 93 9.26 -5.68 -10.29
C GLY A 93 9.77 -6.22 -8.95
N ASP A 94 10.94 -5.76 -8.56
CA ASP A 94 11.61 -6.24 -7.35
C ASP A 94 10.84 -5.85 -6.09
N GLN A 95 10.85 -6.76 -5.12
CA GLN A 95 10.28 -6.58 -3.80
C GLN A 95 11.39 -6.58 -2.75
N ALA A 96 11.12 -5.93 -1.62
CA ALA A 96 12.05 -5.95 -0.50
C ALA A 96 12.16 -7.40 0.06
N SER A 97 13.34 -7.77 0.55
CA SER A 97 13.48 -9.01 1.31
C SER A 97 12.65 -8.99 2.59
N ASP A 98 12.45 -10.13 3.25
CA ASP A 98 11.75 -10.16 4.55
C ASP A 98 12.50 -9.33 5.59
N GLU A 99 13.82 -9.38 5.57
CA GLU A 99 14.67 -8.60 6.47
C GLU A 99 14.55 -7.09 6.21
N GLU A 100 14.67 -6.64 4.96
CA GLU A 100 14.50 -5.23 4.60
C GLU A 100 13.13 -4.70 5.03
N PHE A 101 12.09 -5.49 4.79
CA PHE A 101 10.73 -5.13 5.16
C PHE A 101 10.56 -5.00 6.67
N GLN A 102 11.05 -5.96 7.46
CA GLN A 102 10.95 -5.91 8.92
C GLN A 102 11.76 -4.77 9.54
N VAL A 103 12.95 -4.47 8.99
CA VAL A 103 13.75 -3.31 9.41
C VAL A 103 12.95 -2.02 9.23
N VAL A 104 12.27 -1.85 8.09
CA VAL A 104 11.44 -0.66 7.84
C VAL A 104 10.23 -0.60 8.77
N LEU A 105 9.51 -1.69 8.97
CA LEU A 105 8.38 -1.72 9.89
C LEU A 105 8.79 -1.38 11.34
N THR A 106 9.95 -1.88 11.78
CA THR A 106 10.50 -1.58 13.11
C THR A 106 10.82 -0.09 13.26
N LYS A 107 11.43 0.53 12.24
CA LYS A 107 11.70 1.97 12.22
C LYS A 107 10.42 2.78 12.25
N LEU A 108 9.40 2.36 11.50
CA LEU A 108 8.10 3.03 11.44
C LEU A 108 7.37 2.98 12.78
N ALA A 109 7.44 1.84 13.49
CA ALA A 109 6.83 1.66 14.81
C ALA A 109 7.54 2.40 15.95
N SER A 110 8.75 2.93 15.69
CA SER A 110 9.56 3.66 16.68
C SER A 110 9.36 5.18 16.61
N LYS A 111 8.46 5.66 15.74
CA LYS A 111 7.99 7.06 15.68
C LYS A 111 6.75 7.25 16.54
#